data_AF-A0A3C2E2G2-F1
#
_entry.id   AF-A0A3C2E2G2-F1
#
_cell.length_a   1.000
_cell.length_b   1.000
_cell.length_c   1.000
_cell.angle_alpha   90.00
_cell.angle_beta   90.00
_cell.angle_gamma   90.00
#
_symmetry.space_group_name_H-M   'P 1'
#
loop_
_entity.id
_entity.type
_entity.pdbx_description
1 polymer ?
#
loop_
_entity_poly.entity_id
_entity_poly.type
_entity_poly.pdbx_seq_one_letter_code
_entity_poly.pdbx_strand_id
1 'polypeptide(L)' 'MKALAKLKPETGIWMIDDAPMPEIGPDDVLIKVGKTAICGTDIHIYNWDDWSAANVPTPMVVGHEYSGVV' A
#
# COMPACT_ATOMS: atom_id res chain seq x y z
N MET A 1 11.00 4.30 -6.08
CA MET A 1 10.72 2.84 -6.14
C MET A 1 9.27 2.65 -6.57
N LYS A 2 8.96 1.51 -7.21
CA LYS A 2 7.58 1.23 -7.62
C LYS A 2 6.71 0.91 -6.41
N ALA A 3 5.51 1.47 -6.35
CA ALA A 3 4.54 1.20 -5.30
C ALA A 3 3.10 1.28 -5.85
N LEU A 4 2.20 0.45 -5.32
CA LEU A 4 0.76 0.59 -5.54
C LEU A 4 0.14 1.41 -4.42
N ALA A 5 -0.61 2.45 -4.78
CA ALA A 5 -1.18 3.39 -3.82
C ALA A 5 -2.64 3.70 -4.13
N LYS A 6 -3.40 3.93 -3.06
CA LYS A 6 -4.71 4.57 -3.09
C LYS A 6 -4.53 6.07 -3.11
N LEU A 7 -4.42 6.66 -4.30
CA LEU A 7 -4.12 8.09 -4.46
C LEU A 7 -5.35 8.99 -4.32
N LYS A 8 -6.55 8.44 -4.59
CA LYS A 8 -7.79 9.20 -4.66
C LYS A 8 -8.93 8.45 -3.97
N PRO A 9 -9.92 9.18 -3.43
CA PRO A 9 -11.11 8.59 -2.83
C PRO A 9 -12.13 8.17 -3.90
N GLU A 10 -11.70 7.32 -4.84
CA GLU A 10 -12.52 6.75 -5.91
C GLU A 10 -12.06 5.33 -6.22
N THR A 11 -12.86 4.54 -6.95
CA THR A 11 -12.49 3.18 -7.38
C THR A 11 -11.16 3.19 -8.14
N GLY A 12 -10.24 2.31 -7.75
CA GLY A 12 -8.93 2.15 -8.37
C GLY A 12 -7.76 2.06 -7.39
N ILE A 13 -6.62 1.67 -7.96
CA ILE A 13 -5.29 1.68 -7.36
C ILE A 13 -4.33 2.18 -8.44
N TRP A 14 -3.33 2.97 -8.06
CA TRP A 14 -2.41 3.61 -9.01
C TRP A 14 -0.97 3.20 -8.73
N MET A 15 -0.22 2.97 -9.78
CA MET A 15 1.22 2.77 -9.71
C MET A 15 1.91 4.12 -9.55
N ILE A 16 2.79 4.22 -8.56
CA ILE A 16 3.79 5.27 -8.44
C ILE A 16 5.11 4.65 -8.91
N ASP A 17 5.76 5.22 -9.92
CA ASP A 17 7.04 4.67 -10.43
C ASP A 17 8.26 5.09 -9.59
N ASP A 18 8.14 6.22 -8.89
CA ASP A 18 9.23 6.94 -8.23
C ASP A 18 8.93 7.28 -6.77
N ALA A 19 8.26 6.39 -6.03
CA ALA A 19 8.05 6.58 -4.59
C ALA A 19 9.39 6.75 -3.85
N PRO A 20 9.51 7.65 -2.86
CA PRO A 20 10.74 7.84 -2.12
C PRO A 20 11.14 6.58 -1.35
N MET A 21 12.42 6.42 -1.08
CA MET A 21 12.87 5.39 -0.13
C MET A 21 12.36 5.76 1.27
N PRO A 22 11.77 4.84 2.04
CA PRO A 22 11.38 5.11 3.42
C PRO A 22 12.58 5.49 4.28
N GLU A 23 12.40 6.50 5.13
CA GLU A 23 13.32 6.76 6.23
C GLU A 23 13.03 5.77 7.37
N ILE A 24 14.08 5.27 8.04
CA ILE A 24 13.96 4.31 9.14
C ILE A 24 14.51 4.93 10.43
N GLY A 25 13.80 4.71 11.53
CA GLY A 25 14.24 5.05 12.88
C GLY A 25 15.10 3.94 13.51
N PRO A 26 15.50 4.13 14.78
CA PRO A 26 16.36 3.18 15.50
C PRO A 26 15.79 1.76 15.65
N ASP A 27 14.46 1.63 15.69
CA ASP A 27 13.75 0.37 15.94
C ASP A 27 13.02 -0.17 14.69
N ASP A 28 13.22 0.46 13.53
CA ASP A 28 12.58 0.08 12.28
C ASP A 28 13.46 -0.89 11.48
N VAL A 29 12.82 -1.70 10.62
CA VAL A 29 13.50 -2.51 9.62
C VAL A 29 13.10 -2.08 8.22
N LEU A 30 14.08 -1.89 7.34
CA LEU A 30 13.83 -1.67 5.92
C LEU A 30 13.74 -3.02 5.22
N ILE A 31 12.57 -3.34 4.65
CA ILE A 31 12.35 -4.61 3.97
C ILE A 31 12.32 -4.40 2.46
N LYS A 32 13.20 -5.09 1.74
CA LYS A 32 13.10 -5.25 0.30
C LYS A 32 12.06 -6.33 -0.01
N VAL A 33 10.84 -5.91 -0.31
CA VAL A 33 9.73 -6.79 -0.67
C VAL A 33 10.06 -7.60 -1.93
N GLY A 34 9.95 -8.92 -1.84
CA GLY A 34 10.15 -9.85 -2.96
C GLY A 34 8.85 -10.44 -3.51
N LYS A 35 7.84 -10.61 -2.65
CA LYS A 35 6.51 -11.12 -2.99
C LYS A 35 5.45 -10.45 -2.11
N THR A 36 4.25 -10.27 -2.68
CA THR A 36 3.05 -9.82 -1.98
C THR A 36 1.85 -10.65 -2.45
N ALA A 37 0.84 -10.77 -1.60
CA ALA A 37 -0.45 -11.34 -1.90
C ALA A 37 -1.56 -10.27 -1.88
N ILE A 38 -2.76 -10.67 -2.25
CA ILE A 38 -3.97 -9.83 -2.33
C ILE A 38 -5.08 -10.61 -1.60
N CYS A 39 -5.78 -9.94 -0.70
CA CYS A 39 -6.92 -10.48 0.04
C CYS A 39 -8.19 -9.65 -0.16
N GLY A 40 -9.27 -9.99 0.56
CA GLY A 40 -10.54 -9.26 0.50
C GLY A 40 -10.42 -7.77 0.86
N THR A 41 -9.55 -7.43 1.82
CA THR A 41 -9.29 -6.04 2.21
C THR A 41 -8.74 -5.21 1.04
N ASP A 42 -7.87 -5.79 0.21
CA ASP A 42 -7.34 -5.10 -0.97
C ASP A 42 -8.43 -4.88 -2.03
N ILE A 43 -9.42 -5.77 -2.11
CA ILE A 43 -10.59 -5.61 -2.98
C ILE A 43 -11.51 -4.49 -2.47
N HIS A 44 -11.75 -4.39 -1.15
CA HIS A 44 -12.46 -3.26 -0.56
C HIS A 44 -11.76 -1.94 -0.93
N ILE A 45 -10.44 -1.86 -0.70
CA ILE A 45 -9.61 -0.69 -1.03
C ILE A 45 -9.75 -0.34 -2.51
N TYR A 46 -9.61 -1.31 -3.41
CA TYR A 46 -9.74 -1.09 -4.85
C TYR A 46 -11.13 -0.53 -5.20
N ASN A 47 -12.20 -1.16 -4.73
CA ASN A 47 -13.57 -0.75 -5.04
C ASN A 47 -13.95 0.61 -4.46
N TRP A 48 -13.31 1.02 -3.35
CA TRP A 48 -13.64 2.23 -2.61
C TRP A 48 -15.08 2.23 -2.07
N ASP A 49 -15.42 1.15 -1.38
CA ASP A 49 -16.70 1.04 -0.69
C ASP A 49 -16.75 1.80 0.65
N ASP A 50 -17.89 1.76 1.33
CA ASP A 50 -18.14 2.46 2.60
C ASP A 50 -17.11 2.10 3.67
N TRP A 51 -16.68 0.84 3.73
CA TRP A 51 -15.64 0.42 4.67
C TRP A 51 -14.32 1.10 4.36
N SER A 52 -13.91 1.11 3.09
CA SER A 52 -12.66 1.75 2.68
C SER A 52 -12.71 3.26 2.85
N ALA A 53 -13.81 3.90 2.46
CA ALA A 53 -14.01 5.34 2.61
C ALA A 53 -13.97 5.79 4.08
N ALA A 54 -14.36 4.93 5.02
CA ALA A 54 -14.30 5.22 6.46
C ALA A 54 -12.94 4.92 7.11
N ASN A 55 -12.14 3.98 6.57
CA ASN A 55 -10.97 3.43 7.26
C ASN A 55 -9.63 3.69 6.55
N VAL A 56 -9.62 4.02 5.27
CA VAL A 56 -8.41 4.08 4.45
C VAL A 56 -8.09 5.54 4.10
N PRO A 57 -7.01 6.13 4.61
CA PRO A 57 -6.63 7.49 4.24
C PRO A 57 -6.13 7.54 2.79
N THR A 58 -6.31 8.69 2.14
CA THR A 58 -5.78 8.97 0.80
C THR A 58 -4.94 10.25 0.83
N PRO A 59 -3.69 10.25 0.31
CA PRO A 59 -3.01 9.15 -0.40
C PRO A 59 -2.33 8.14 0.55
N MET A 60 -2.32 6.85 0.18
CA MET A 60 -1.64 5.80 0.96
C MET A 60 -1.09 4.68 0.06
N VAL A 61 0.15 4.22 0.30
CA VAL A 61 0.68 2.97 -0.26
C VAL A 61 0.03 1.79 0.46
N VAL A 62 -0.48 0.81 -0.30
CA VAL A 62 -1.30 -0.28 0.26
C VAL A 62 -0.67 -1.65 0.05
N GLY A 63 -1.21 -2.65 0.74
CA GLY A 63 -0.74 -4.03 0.76
C GLY A 63 -0.20 -4.40 2.15
N HIS A 64 -0.75 -5.48 2.72
CA HIS A 64 -0.46 -5.92 4.09
C HIS A 64 -0.05 -7.39 4.18
N GLU A 65 0.07 -8.07 3.04
CA GLU A 65 0.48 -9.46 2.94
C GLU A 65 1.75 -9.57 2.10
N TYR A 66 2.93 -9.39 2.71
CA TYR A 66 4.21 -9.38 1.99
C TYR A 66 5.30 -10.18 2.68
N SER A 67 6.31 -10.57 1.89
CA SER A 67 7.56 -11.16 2.36
C SER A 67 8.75 -10.59 1.59
N GLY A 68 9.89 -10.51 2.26
CA GLY A 68 11.09 -9.88 1.73
C GLY A 68 12.33 -10.18 2.56
N VAL A 69 13.39 -9.44 2.26
CA VAL A 69 14.66 -9.49 3.00
C VAL A 69 14.90 -8.16 3.69
N VAL A 70 15.48 -8.21 4.89
CA VAL A 70 16.02 -7.03 5.59
C VAL A 70 17.35 -6.64 4.96
#